data_AF-A0A1F9DED5-F1
#
_entry.id   AF-A0A1F9DED5-F1
#
_cell.length_a   1.000
_cell.length_b   1.000
_cell.length_c   1.000
_cell.angle_alpha   90.00
_cell.angle_beta   90.00
_cell.angle_gamma   90.00
#
_symmetry.space_group_name_H-M   'P 1'
#
loop_
_entity.id
_entity.type
_entity.pdbx_description
1 polymer ?
#
loop_
_entity_poly.entity_id
_entity_poly.type
_entity_poly.pdbx_seq_one_letter_code
_entity_poly.pdbx_strand_id
1 'polypeptide(L)'
;MKEWRAQTGIFTDQYDLIYVDLLEITTRCLDQLGVENIIAAQEDPMPGANPEAELANLWISEIIQTMQAKLSEHKGKPPVMVIEKTAALYPVTGPRFLLQQLWDIHSQMIHCPVVVFIPGRLVEQRVYLFLNAKEEYMYRGDIL
;
A
#
# COMPACT_ATOMS: atom_id res chain seq x y z
N MET A 1 -2.15 -9.24 13.09
CA MET A 1 -3.57 -9.00 12.72
C MET A 1 -4.56 -9.28 13.83
N LYS A 2 -4.55 -10.45 14.48
CA LYS A 2 -5.50 -10.75 15.59
C LYS A 2 -5.41 -9.72 16.73
N GLU A 3 -4.19 -9.35 17.13
CA GLU A 3 -3.96 -8.36 18.19
C GLU A 3 -4.44 -6.95 17.81
N TRP A 4 -4.13 -6.47 16.60
CA TRP A 4 -4.68 -5.20 16.08
C TRP A 4 -6.20 -5.19 16.16
N ARG A 5 -6.87 -6.21 15.61
CA ARG A 5 -8.34 -6.28 15.60
C ARG A 5 -8.94 -6.35 17.01
N ALA A 6 -8.25 -7.01 17.95
CA ALA A 6 -8.67 -7.06 19.35
C ALA A 6 -8.55 -5.68 20.04
N GLN A 7 -7.45 -4.96 19.80
CA GLN A 7 -7.23 -3.64 20.39
C GLN A 7 -8.12 -2.57 19.75
N THR A 8 -8.30 -2.60 18.44
CA THR A 8 -9.14 -1.61 17.75
C THR A 8 -10.63 -1.79 18.04
N GLY A 9 -11.06 -2.99 18.47
CA GLY A 9 -12.40 -3.24 18.99
C GLY A 9 -12.78 -2.34 20.18
N ILE A 10 -11.79 -1.79 20.89
CA ILE A 10 -12.00 -0.87 22.02
C ILE A 10 -12.34 0.55 21.53
N PHE A 11 -11.89 0.90 20.32
CA PHE A 11 -12.00 2.26 19.77
C PHE A 11 -13.10 2.39 18.70
N THR A 12 -13.90 1.35 18.47
CA THR A 12 -15.01 1.37 17.49
C THR A 12 -16.03 2.45 17.75
N ASP A 13 -16.13 2.91 19.00
CA ASP A 13 -17.03 4.01 19.36
C ASP A 13 -16.52 5.37 18.91
N GLN A 14 -15.21 5.53 18.68
CA GLN A 14 -14.55 6.80 18.39
C GLN A 14 -14.12 6.97 16.92
N TYR A 15 -13.76 5.87 16.25
CA TYR A 15 -13.22 5.91 14.89
C TYR A 15 -13.85 4.84 14.00
N ASP A 16 -13.94 5.15 12.72
CA ASP A 16 -14.32 4.17 11.70
C ASP A 16 -13.06 3.66 11.00
N LEU A 17 -12.80 2.35 11.11
CA LEU A 17 -11.67 1.71 10.46
C LEU A 17 -12.03 1.34 9.03
N ILE A 18 -11.32 1.91 8.07
CA ILE A 18 -11.53 1.64 6.65
C ILE A 18 -10.36 0.81 6.15
N TYR A 19 -10.64 -0.45 5.84
CA TYR A 19 -9.62 -1.39 5.38
C TYR A 19 -9.39 -1.29 3.87
N VAL A 20 -8.11 -1.36 3.50
CA VAL A 20 -7.62 -1.38 2.12
C VAL A 20 -6.76 -2.62 1.95
N ASP A 21 -7.21 -3.52 1.09
CA ASP A 21 -6.55 -4.78 0.81
C ASP A 21 -5.67 -4.64 -0.44
N LEU A 22 -4.35 -4.63 -0.26
CA LEU A 22 -3.45 -4.44 -1.41
C LEU A 22 -3.42 -5.65 -2.34
N LEU A 23 -3.69 -6.86 -1.84
CA LEU A 23 -3.72 -8.06 -2.68
C LEU A 23 -4.91 -8.01 -3.64
N GLU A 24 -6.07 -7.56 -3.15
CA GLU A 24 -7.26 -7.39 -4.00
C GLU A 24 -6.99 -6.36 -5.12
N ILE A 25 -6.39 -5.23 -4.76
CA ILE A 25 -6.11 -4.15 -5.72
C ILE A 25 -5.10 -4.59 -6.77
N THR A 26 -3.97 -5.17 -6.38
CA THR A 26 -2.95 -5.59 -7.34
C THR A 26 -3.45 -6.72 -8.23
N THR A 27 -4.23 -7.68 -7.71
CA THR A 27 -4.83 -8.75 -8.51
C THR A 27 -5.78 -8.16 -9.56
N ARG A 28 -6.66 -7.24 -9.18
CA ARG A 28 -7.57 -6.55 -10.11
C ARG A 28 -6.80 -5.82 -11.22
N CYS A 29 -5.69 -5.16 -10.89
CA CYS A 29 -4.84 -4.50 -11.89
C CYS A 29 -4.26 -5.50 -12.90
N LEU A 30 -3.77 -6.65 -12.40
CA LEU A 30 -3.23 -7.72 -13.25
C LEU A 30 -4.30 -8.29 -14.18
N ASP A 31 -5.50 -8.53 -13.66
CA ASP A 31 -6.63 -9.04 -14.45
C ASP A 31 -7.05 -8.08 -15.56
N GLN A 32 -7.03 -6.76 -15.30
CA GLN A 32 -7.38 -5.73 -16.28
C GLN A 32 -6.35 -5.61 -17.41
N LEU A 33 -5.07 -5.79 -17.10
CA LEU A 33 -3.97 -5.69 -18.08
C LEU A 33 -3.79 -6.99 -18.87
N GLY A 34 -4.19 -8.12 -18.29
CA GLY A 34 -3.85 -9.46 -18.78
C GLY A 34 -2.44 -9.85 -18.37
N VAL A 35 -2.32 -10.94 -17.59
CA VAL A 35 -1.04 -11.41 -17.04
C VAL A 35 -0.05 -11.72 -18.15
N GLU A 36 -0.52 -12.27 -19.27
CA GLU A 36 0.29 -12.60 -20.44
C GLU A 36 0.93 -11.36 -21.07
N ASN A 37 0.20 -10.24 -21.10
CA ASN A 37 0.73 -8.98 -21.64
C ASN A 37 1.83 -8.41 -20.74
N ILE A 38 1.67 -8.54 -19.41
CA ILE A 38 2.68 -8.10 -18.45
C ILE A 38 3.95 -8.93 -18.57
N ILE A 39 3.81 -10.26 -18.69
CA ILE A 39 4.95 -11.15 -18.89
C ILE A 39 5.66 -10.83 -20.20
N ALA A 40 4.91 -10.68 -21.31
CA ALA A 40 5.48 -10.33 -22.60
C ALA A 40 6.24 -9.00 -22.55
N ALA A 41 5.68 -7.98 -21.89
CA ALA A 41 6.35 -6.69 -21.72
C ALA A 41 7.64 -6.79 -20.88
N GLN A 42 7.67 -7.68 -19.88
CA GLN A 42 8.86 -7.93 -19.06
C GLN A 42 9.94 -8.72 -19.81
N GLU A 43 9.56 -9.67 -20.65
CA GLU A 43 10.49 -10.50 -21.43
C GLU A 43 11.13 -9.73 -22.59
N ASP A 44 10.36 -8.88 -23.28
CA ASP A 44 10.82 -8.06 -24.41
C ASP A 44 10.36 -6.60 -24.29
N PRO A 45 10.99 -5.81 -23.39
CA PRO A 45 10.61 -4.42 -23.19
C PRO A 45 10.96 -3.56 -24.42
N MET A 46 10.03 -2.70 -24.83
CA MET A 46 10.31 -1.70 -25.87
C MET A 46 11.51 -0.82 -25.48
N PRO A 47 12.33 -0.34 -26.46
CA PRO A 47 13.48 0.51 -26.16
C PRO A 47 13.10 1.73 -25.32
N GLY A 48 13.68 1.82 -24.11
CA GLY A 48 13.44 2.91 -23.16
C GLY A 48 12.23 2.70 -22.22
N ALA A 49 11.46 1.63 -22.36
CA ALA A 49 10.40 1.26 -21.44
C ALA A 49 10.96 0.65 -20.15
N ASN A 50 10.24 0.82 -19.04
CA ASN A 50 10.52 0.12 -17.79
C ASN A 50 9.22 -0.48 -17.25
N PRO A 51 8.85 -1.69 -17.72
CA PRO A 51 7.58 -2.32 -17.36
C PRO A 51 7.40 -2.53 -15.86
N GLU A 52 8.49 -2.76 -15.11
CA GLU A 52 8.44 -2.91 -13.65
C GLU A 52 8.07 -1.58 -12.97
N ALA A 53 8.73 -0.48 -13.34
CA ALA A 53 8.42 0.84 -12.81
C ALA A 53 7.03 1.33 -13.23
N GLU A 54 6.61 1.03 -14.46
CA GLU A 54 5.27 1.33 -14.96
C GLU A 54 4.20 0.58 -14.17
N LEU A 55 4.39 -0.72 -13.93
CA LEU A 55 3.48 -1.53 -13.11
C LEU A 55 3.45 -1.04 -11.65
N ALA A 56 4.60 -0.68 -11.08
CA ALA A 56 4.68 -0.09 -9.75
C ALA A 56 3.84 1.20 -9.67
N ASN A 57 4.00 2.12 -10.63
CA ASN A 57 3.23 3.37 -10.67
C ASN A 57 1.73 3.12 -10.83
N LEU A 58 1.35 2.15 -11.66
CA LEU A 58 -0.05 1.78 -11.87
C LEU A 58 -0.68 1.24 -10.58
N TRP A 59 -0.02 0.30 -9.91
CA TRP A 59 -0.49 -0.25 -8.63
C TRP A 59 -0.66 0.85 -7.59
N ILE A 60 0.32 1.74 -7.44
CA ILE A 60 0.22 2.83 -6.46
C ILE A 60 -0.91 3.79 -6.80
N SER A 61 -1.09 4.15 -8.07
CA SER A 61 -2.21 5.00 -8.51
C SER A 61 -3.56 4.38 -8.17
N GLU A 62 -3.76 3.09 -8.45
CA GLU A 62 -4.99 2.36 -8.12
C GLU A 62 -5.25 2.26 -6.62
N ILE A 63 -4.18 2.10 -5.82
CA ILE A 63 -4.28 2.13 -4.35
C ILE A 63 -4.77 3.51 -3.88
N ILE A 64 -4.16 4.58 -4.36
CA ILE A 64 -4.54 5.95 -4.00
C ILE A 64 -5.99 6.25 -4.42
N GLN A 65 -6.38 5.87 -5.64
CA GLN A 65 -7.76 6.05 -6.11
C GLN A 65 -8.76 5.26 -5.28
N THR A 66 -8.43 4.01 -4.93
CA THR A 66 -9.27 3.18 -4.06
C THR A 66 -9.40 3.81 -2.66
N MET A 67 -8.31 4.35 -2.12
CA MET A 67 -8.33 5.06 -0.84
C MET A 67 -9.21 6.31 -0.90
N GLN A 68 -9.10 7.12 -1.96
CA GLN A 68 -9.89 8.33 -2.16
C GLN A 68 -11.37 8.02 -2.33
N ALA A 69 -11.72 6.99 -3.10
CA ALA A 69 -13.10 6.56 -3.28
C ALA A 69 -13.73 6.12 -1.94
N LYS A 70 -13.00 5.31 -1.17
CA LYS A 70 -13.48 4.89 0.16
C LYS A 70 -13.66 6.07 1.11
N LEU A 71 -12.76 7.05 1.09
CA LEU A 71 -12.85 8.24 1.94
C LEU A 71 -13.98 9.19 1.50
N SER A 72 -14.22 9.35 0.21
CA SER A 72 -15.27 10.24 -0.31
C SER A 72 -16.68 9.69 -0.07
N GLU A 73 -16.83 8.37 -0.10
CA GLU A 73 -18.08 7.68 0.24
C GLU A 73 -18.32 7.59 1.74
N HIS A 74 -17.26 7.69 2.56
CA HIS A 74 -17.35 7.54 4.00
C HIS A 74 -18.19 8.64 4.63
N LYS A 75 -19.19 8.22 5.43
CA LYS A 75 -20.00 9.09 6.26
C LYS A 75 -20.04 8.47 7.65
N GLY A 76 -19.53 9.19 8.63
CA GLY A 76 -19.52 8.67 9.99
C GLY A 76 -18.51 9.36 10.88
N LYS A 77 -17.91 8.56 11.74
CA LYS A 77 -16.89 8.97 12.68
C LYS A 77 -15.59 9.30 11.93
N PRO A 78 -14.65 10.00 12.59
CA PRO A 78 -13.34 10.24 12.01
C PRO A 78 -12.73 8.94 11.47
N PRO A 79 -12.38 8.86 10.18
CA PRO A 79 -11.88 7.63 9.59
C PRO A 79 -10.42 7.39 9.98
N VAL A 80 -10.03 6.11 10.03
CA VAL A 80 -8.63 5.67 10.06
C VAL A 80 -8.46 4.64 8.95
N MET A 81 -7.53 4.90 8.03
CA MET A 81 -7.26 3.99 6.92
C MET A 81 -6.29 2.92 7.37
N VAL A 82 -6.61 1.67 7.07
CA VAL A 82 -5.79 0.51 7.44
C VAL A 82 -5.40 -0.25 6.18
N ILE A 83 -4.13 -0.16 5.80
CA ILE A 83 -3.55 -0.85 4.65
C ILE A 83 -3.03 -2.21 5.07
N GLU A 84 -3.63 -3.27 4.53
CA GLU A 84 -3.29 -4.67 4.81
C GLU A 84 -2.66 -5.35 3.58
N LYS A 85 -1.99 -6.49 3.82
CA LYS A 85 -1.43 -7.38 2.80
C LYS A 85 -0.41 -6.70 1.86
N THR A 86 0.43 -5.83 2.40
CA THR A 86 1.48 -5.13 1.63
C THR A 86 2.52 -6.04 0.97
N ALA A 87 2.61 -7.31 1.37
CA ALA A 87 3.37 -8.33 0.66
C ALA A 87 3.05 -8.40 -0.85
N ALA A 88 1.81 -8.08 -1.23
CA ALA A 88 1.36 -8.10 -2.62
C ALA A 88 2.08 -7.10 -3.54
N LEU A 89 2.82 -6.15 -2.97
CA LEU A 89 3.65 -5.21 -3.73
C LEU A 89 4.95 -5.85 -4.25
N TYR A 90 5.43 -6.92 -3.62
CA TYR A 90 6.66 -7.59 -4.02
C TYR A 90 6.44 -8.51 -5.23
N PRO A 91 7.39 -8.62 -6.19
CA PRO A 91 8.70 -7.95 -6.22
C PRO A 91 8.70 -6.54 -6.82
N VAL A 92 7.62 -6.17 -7.51
CA VAL A 92 7.51 -4.98 -8.37
C VAL A 92 7.79 -3.67 -7.63
N THR A 93 7.33 -3.55 -6.39
CA THR A 93 7.55 -2.39 -5.54
C THR A 93 7.55 -2.78 -4.06
N GLY A 94 7.52 -1.79 -3.17
CA GLY A 94 7.55 -2.04 -1.74
C GLY A 94 6.91 -0.94 -0.91
N PRO A 95 6.75 -1.19 0.40
CA PRO A 95 6.12 -0.27 1.33
C PRO A 95 6.76 1.13 1.35
N ARG A 96 8.09 1.24 1.18
CA ARG A 96 8.76 2.55 1.10
C ARG A 96 8.20 3.40 -0.03
N PHE A 97 8.03 2.82 -1.22
CA PHE A 97 7.54 3.56 -2.38
C PHE A 97 6.08 3.99 -2.17
N LEU A 98 5.24 3.08 -1.65
CA LEU A 98 3.87 3.41 -1.25
C LEU A 98 3.82 4.58 -0.26
N LEU A 99 4.60 4.52 0.82
CA LEU A 99 4.62 5.57 1.84
C LEU A 99 5.10 6.90 1.28
N GLN A 100 6.08 6.90 0.38
CA GLN A 100 6.53 8.11 -0.31
C GLN A 100 5.39 8.74 -1.11
N GLN A 101 4.70 7.95 -1.94
CA GLN A 101 3.60 8.46 -2.77
C GLN A 101 2.42 8.95 -1.93
N LEU A 102 2.07 8.24 -0.85
CA LEU A 102 1.04 8.68 0.09
C LEU A 102 1.42 10.01 0.77
N TRP A 103 2.69 10.18 1.13
CA TRP A 103 3.19 11.41 1.73
C TRP A 103 3.10 12.61 0.78
N ASP A 104 3.51 12.42 -0.48
CA ASP A 104 3.50 13.48 -1.49
C ASP A 104 2.06 13.99 -1.75
N ILE A 105 1.06 13.10 -1.61
CA ILE A 105 -0.36 13.40 -1.83
C ILE A 105 -1.09 13.80 -0.53
N HIS A 106 -0.48 13.59 0.64
CA HIS A 106 -1.08 13.83 1.94
C HIS A 106 -1.57 15.28 2.11
N SER A 107 -0.84 16.24 1.54
CA SER A 107 -1.20 17.67 1.58
C SER A 107 -2.49 18.02 0.82
N GLN A 108 -2.98 17.14 -0.06
CA GLN A 108 -4.08 17.45 -0.97
C GLN A 108 -5.37 16.66 -0.72
N MET A 109 -5.31 15.41 -0.23
CA MET A 109 -6.49 14.53 -0.29
C MET A 109 -6.70 13.53 0.87
N ILE A 110 -5.67 13.08 1.57
CA ILE A 110 -5.82 12.10 2.67
C ILE A 110 -5.75 12.84 4.00
N HIS A 111 -6.90 13.22 4.56
CA HIS A 111 -6.99 13.97 5.81
C HIS A 111 -7.24 13.08 7.03
N CYS A 112 -6.72 11.85 7.03
CA CYS A 112 -6.90 10.89 8.12
C CYS A 112 -5.62 10.12 8.42
N PRO A 113 -5.46 9.57 9.63
CA PRO A 113 -4.38 8.65 9.95
C PRO A 113 -4.40 7.43 9.01
N VAL A 114 -3.21 7.01 8.57
CA VAL A 114 -3.02 5.79 7.77
C VAL A 114 -2.11 4.84 8.53
N VAL A 115 -2.62 3.64 8.80
CA VAL A 115 -1.90 2.54 9.43
C VAL A 115 -1.53 1.53 8.36
N VAL A 116 -0.24 1.20 8.23
CA VAL A 116 0.26 0.29 7.20
C VAL A 116 0.88 -0.94 7.85
N PHE A 117 0.34 -2.12 7.55
CA PHE A 117 0.91 -3.38 8.01
C PHE A 117 2.01 -3.84 7.06
N ILE A 118 3.26 -3.78 7.53
CA ILE A 118 4.43 -4.20 6.77
C ILE A 118 4.96 -5.54 7.34
N PRO A 119 5.02 -6.63 6.55
CA PRO A 119 5.54 -7.94 6.96
C PRO A 119 7.05 -8.08 6.77
N GLY A 120 7.72 -8.77 7.71
CA GLY A 120 9.18 -8.82 7.82
C GLY A 120 9.65 -8.49 9.24
N ARG A 121 10.81 -7.85 9.37
CA ARG A 121 11.35 -7.44 10.68
C ARG A 121 12.10 -6.12 10.62
N LEU A 122 12.08 -5.39 11.73
CA LEU A 122 12.94 -4.23 11.94
C LEU A 122 14.38 -4.70 12.18
N VAL A 123 15.34 -4.12 11.46
CA VAL A 123 16.77 -4.43 11.60
C VAL A 123 17.46 -3.35 12.42
N GLU A 124 17.17 -2.08 12.11
CA GLU A 124 17.69 -0.91 12.81
C GLU A 124 16.59 0.14 12.95
N GLN A 125 16.90 1.29 13.57
CA GLN A 125 15.97 2.42 13.61
C GLN A 125 15.63 2.84 12.17
N ARG A 126 14.36 2.67 11.78
CA ARG A 126 13.83 2.97 10.44
C ARG A 126 14.34 2.08 9.29
N VAL A 127 15.12 1.03 9.57
CA VAL A 127 15.55 0.06 8.54
C VAL A 127 14.77 -1.24 8.71
N TYR A 128 14.04 -1.62 7.68
CA TYR A 128 13.17 -2.79 7.69
C TYR A 128 13.60 -3.81 6.64
N LEU A 129 13.57 -5.10 7.01
CA LEU A 129 13.78 -6.19 6.07
C LEU A 129 12.41 -6.71 5.60
N PHE A 130 11.89 -6.11 4.53
CA PHE A 130 10.60 -6.43 3.94
C PHE A 130 10.59 -7.86 3.42
N LEU A 131 9.60 -8.65 3.86
CA LEU A 131 9.49 -10.10 3.61
C LEU A 131 10.74 -10.90 3.99
N ASN A 132 11.57 -10.37 4.89
CA ASN A 132 12.91 -10.91 5.20
C ASN A 132 13.84 -11.04 3.97
N ALA A 133 13.56 -10.29 2.89
CA ALA A 133 14.25 -10.42 1.60
C ALA A 133 14.82 -9.11 1.07
N LYS A 134 14.16 -7.97 1.33
CA LYS A 134 14.56 -6.66 0.77
C LYS A 134 14.71 -5.63 1.89
N GLU A 135 15.87 -5.00 1.98
CA GLU A 135 16.08 -3.91 2.94
C GLU A 135 15.44 -2.62 2.43
N GLU A 136 14.64 -1.98 3.28
CA GLU A 136 13.98 -0.70 2.99
C GLU A 136 14.15 0.27 4.15
N TYR A 137 14.67 1.46 3.84
CA TYR A 137 14.76 2.58 4.77
C TYR A 137 13.47 3.41 4.76
N MET A 138 12.79 3.47 5.91
CA MET A 138 11.51 4.16 6.12
C MET A 138 11.75 5.54 6.73
N TYR A 139 11.88 6.57 5.88
CA TYR A 139 12.08 7.95 6.33
C TYR A 139 10.78 8.69 6.67
N ARG A 140 9.62 8.04 6.47
CA ARG A 140 8.28 8.56 6.76
C ARG A 140 7.50 7.58 7.63
N GLY A 141 6.58 8.14 8.42
CA GLY A 141 5.77 7.41 9.38
C GLY A 141 6.51 7.16 10.70
N ASP A 142 5.71 7.01 11.75
CA ASP A 142 6.19 6.52 13.04
C ASP A 142 6.05 5.00 13.06
N ILE A 143 7.12 4.32 13.46
CA ILE A 143 7.12 2.86 13.59
C ILE A 143 6.63 2.53 15.00
N LEU A 144 5.55 1.76 15.06
CA LEU A 144 4.90 1.30 16.30
C LEU A 144 5.19 -0.17 16.55
#